data_AF-A0AA86SGE0-F1
#
_entry.id   AF-A0AA86SGE0-F1
#
_cell.length_a   1.000
_cell.length_b   1.000
_cell.length_c   1.000
_cell.angle_alpha   90.00
_cell.angle_beta   90.00
_cell.angle_gamma   90.00
#
_symmetry.space_group_name_H-M   'P 1'
#
loop_
_entity.id
_entity.type
_entity.pdbx_description
1 polymer ?
#
loop_
_entity_poly.entity_id
_entity_poly.type
_entity_poly.pdbx_seq_one_letter_code
_entity_poly.pdbx_strand_id
1 'polypeptide(L)'
;MENCRENATVLKEDLEKCGSFNILSKDNGVPVVAFCLKDRSQYDEYKISEMLRRHGWIVPAYPMPPAAQHVNVLRVVIRAEFSRTLAQRLVFDIHNVLHDLEKMHPPIIATNIMEEKKGLVDCEVMKTALDAHKEVIAQQSNKRQKIMAA
;
A
#
# COMPACT_ATOMS: atom_id res chain seq x y z
N MET A 1 -6.74 -21.02 -13.73
CA MET A 1 -6.79 -20.55 -12.31
C MET A 1 -5.40 -20.27 -11.74
N GLU A 2 -4.32 -20.79 -12.33
CA GLU A 2 -2.94 -20.58 -11.88
C GLU A 2 -2.54 -19.10 -11.85
N ASN A 3 -2.83 -18.33 -12.90
CA ASN A 3 -2.54 -16.88 -12.95
C ASN A 3 -3.19 -16.08 -11.80
N CYS A 4 -4.41 -16.44 -11.36
CA CYS A 4 -5.05 -15.77 -10.24
C CYS A 4 -4.31 -16.04 -8.92
N ARG A 5 -3.77 -17.25 -8.77
CA ARG A 5 -3.00 -17.65 -7.60
C ARG A 5 -1.64 -16.96 -7.58
N GLU A 6 -0.95 -16.90 -8.72
CA GLU A 6 0.30 -16.16 -8.86
C GLU A 6 0.13 -14.68 -8.53
N ASN A 7 -0.91 -14.04 -9.07
CA ASN A 7 -1.20 -12.63 -8.75
C ASN A 7 -1.54 -12.43 -7.27
N ALA A 8 -2.15 -13.43 -6.61
CA ALA A 8 -2.40 -13.38 -5.16
C ALA A 8 -1.11 -13.48 -4.35
N THR A 9 -0.19 -14.35 -4.76
CA THR A 9 1.13 -14.45 -4.14
C THR A 9 1.91 -13.16 -4.29
N VAL A 10 1.94 -12.56 -5.49
CA VAL A 10 2.64 -11.28 -5.71
C VAL A 10 2.04 -10.17 -4.84
N LEU A 11 0.71 -10.04 -4.81
CA LEU A 11 0.05 -9.04 -3.97
C LEU A 11 0.35 -9.25 -2.48
N LYS A 12 0.36 -10.51 -2.03
CA LYS A 12 0.71 -10.88 -0.66
C LYS A 12 2.13 -10.46 -0.31
N GLU A 13 3.11 -10.83 -1.13
CA GLU A 13 4.52 -10.50 -0.92
C GLU A 13 4.75 -8.98 -0.88
N ASP A 14 4.09 -8.23 -1.76
CA ASP A 14 4.22 -6.78 -1.80
C ASP A 14 3.57 -6.09 -0.58
N LEU A 15 2.46 -6.63 -0.06
CA LEU A 15 1.87 -6.17 1.20
C LEU A 15 2.72 -6.53 2.42
N GLU A 16 3.41 -7.67 2.40
CA GLU A 16 4.34 -8.07 3.45
C GLU A 16 5.57 -7.14 3.50
N LYS A 17 6.10 -6.73 2.33
CA LYS A 17 7.19 -5.75 2.22
C LYS A 17 6.83 -4.38 2.81
N CYS A 18 5.56 -3.99 2.80
CA CYS A 18 5.09 -2.76 3.43
C CYS A 18 5.25 -2.77 4.96
N GLY A 19 5.34 -3.95 5.58
CA GLY A 19 5.61 -4.11 7.01
C GLY A 19 4.47 -3.73 7.96
N SER A 20 3.51 -2.91 7.50
CA SER A 20 2.41 -2.34 8.28
C SER A 20 1.22 -3.29 8.46
N PHE A 21 1.11 -4.32 7.61
CA PHE A 21 -0.01 -5.26 7.60
C PHE A 21 0.41 -6.66 8.06
N ASN A 22 -0.53 -7.37 8.69
CA ASN A 22 -0.45 -8.80 8.97
C ASN A 22 -1.36 -9.56 8.00
N ILE A 23 -0.80 -10.55 7.32
CA ILE A 23 -1.55 -11.37 6.34
C ILE A 23 -2.21 -12.53 7.07
N LEU A 24 -3.51 -12.72 6.83
CA LEU A 24 -4.34 -13.78 7.40
C LEU A 24 -4.72 -14.85 6.37
N SER A 25 -4.59 -14.56 5.07
CA SER A 25 -4.90 -15.51 4.00
C SER A 25 -3.90 -16.64 3.90
N LYS A 26 -4.40 -17.86 3.66
CA LYS A 26 -3.59 -19.05 3.36
C LYS A 26 -3.32 -19.15 1.86
N ASP A 27 -2.20 -19.77 1.50
CA ASP A 27 -1.77 -19.92 0.10
C ASP A 27 -2.51 -21.04 -0.67
N ASN A 28 -3.40 -21.76 0.03
CA ASN A 28 -4.15 -22.88 -0.51
C ASN A 28 -5.66 -22.59 -0.50
N GLY A 29 -6.30 -22.79 -1.65
CA GLY A 29 -7.75 -22.60 -1.83
C GLY A 29 -8.08 -21.42 -2.76
N VAL A 30 -9.06 -20.62 -2.36
CA VAL A 30 -9.58 -19.49 -3.17
C VAL A 30 -8.52 -18.38 -3.21
N PRO A 31 -8.25 -17.77 -4.39
CA PRO A 31 -7.29 -16.68 -4.53
C PRO A 31 -7.82 -15.39 -3.90
N VAL A 32 -7.68 -15.31 -2.58
CA VAL A 32 -8.08 -14.20 -1.72
C VAL A 32 -6.92 -13.79 -0.85
N VAL A 33 -6.68 -12.49 -0.78
CA VAL A 33 -5.73 -11.90 0.16
C VAL A 33 -6.52 -11.18 1.25
N ALA A 34 -6.37 -11.65 2.48
CA ALA A 34 -7.02 -11.08 3.65
C ALA A 34 -5.92 -10.57 4.59
N PHE A 35 -6.01 -9.31 4.99
CA PHE A 35 -4.98 -8.68 5.82
C PHE A 35 -5.59 -7.68 6.80
N CYS A 36 -4.91 -7.50 7.93
CA CYS A 36 -5.26 -6.53 8.95
C CYS A 36 -4.07 -5.63 9.27
N LEU A 37 -4.32 -4.46 9.85
CA LEU A 37 -3.28 -3.56 10.29
C LEU A 37 -2.61 -4.10 11.57
N LYS A 38 -1.28 -4.00 11.67
CA LYS A 38 -0.55 -4.43 12.87
C LYS A 38 -0.75 -3.47 14.05
N ASP A 39 -0.78 -2.17 13.77
CA ASP A 39 -1.00 -1.12 14.75
C ASP A 39 -2.23 -0.30 14.40
N ARG A 40 -3.21 -0.27 15.30
CA ARG A 40 -4.47 0.49 15.16
C ARG A 40 -4.52 1.77 15.99
N SER A 41 -3.37 2.21 16.51
CA SER A 41 -3.29 3.38 17.37
C SER A 41 -3.82 4.66 16.70
N GLN A 42 -3.59 4.82 15.39
CA GLN A 42 -3.86 6.07 14.67
C GLN A 42 -5.03 5.99 13.69
N TYR A 43 -5.30 4.83 13.09
CA TYR A 43 -6.38 4.65 12.12
C TYR A 43 -6.84 3.19 12.03
N ASP A 44 -8.10 3.02 11.63
CA ASP A 44 -8.74 1.72 11.48
C ASP A 44 -8.79 1.25 10.01
N GLU A 45 -8.96 -0.05 9.80
CA GLU A 45 -9.16 -0.64 8.47
C GLU A 45 -10.37 -0.07 7.73
N TYR A 46 -11.41 0.38 8.44
CA TYR A 46 -12.56 1.05 7.83
C TYR A 46 -12.16 2.38 7.18
N LYS A 47 -11.24 3.13 7.81
CA LYS A 47 -10.75 4.40 7.27
C LYS A 47 -9.89 4.16 6.03
N ILE A 48 -9.04 3.13 6.04
CA ILE A 48 -8.26 2.70 4.87
C ILE A 48 -9.21 2.31 3.73
N SER A 49 -10.25 1.51 4.00
CA SER A 49 -11.28 1.13 3.01
C SER A 49 -11.97 2.37 2.41
N GLU A 50 -12.34 3.34 3.24
CA GLU A 50 -12.95 4.60 2.80
C GLU A 50 -12.00 5.41 1.88
N MET A 51 -10.73 5.51 2.25
CA MET A 51 -9.73 6.24 1.47
C MET A 51 -9.38 5.57 0.15
N LEU A 52 -9.36 4.24 0.12
CA LEU A 52 -9.18 3.46 -1.10
C LEU A 52 -10.32 3.68 -2.10
N ARG A 53 -11.54 3.97 -1.63
CA ARG A 53 -12.66 4.34 -2.53
C ARG A 53 -12.39 5.61 -3.33
N ARG A 54 -11.63 6.57 -2.77
CA ARG A 54 -11.23 7.79 -3.51
C ARG A 54 -10.31 7.49 -4.69
N HIS A 55 -9.56 6.39 -4.61
CA HIS A 55 -8.71 5.88 -5.67
C HIS A 55 -9.44 4.93 -6.63
N GLY A 56 -10.76 4.75 -6.47
CA GLY A 56 -11.59 3.86 -7.29
C GLY A 56 -11.58 2.39 -6.83
N TRP A 57 -10.93 2.07 -5.70
CA TRP A 57 -10.87 0.71 -5.18
C TRP A 57 -12.01 0.41 -4.20
N ILE A 58 -12.67 -0.73 -4.37
CA ILE A 58 -13.71 -1.21 -3.45
C ILE A 58 -13.15 -2.40 -2.67
N VAL A 59 -12.51 -2.12 -1.53
CA VAL A 59 -11.98 -3.15 -0.63
C VAL A 59 -12.84 -3.21 0.64
N PRO A 60 -13.61 -4.28 0.87
CA PRO A 60 -14.43 -4.40 2.07
C PRO A 60 -13.55 -4.59 3.32
N ALA A 61 -13.92 -3.88 4.38
CA ALA A 61 -13.45 -4.13 5.74
C ALA A 61 -14.60 -4.72 6.57
N TYR A 62 -14.34 -5.78 7.34
CA TYR A 62 -15.34 -6.39 8.22
C TYR A 62 -14.70 -6.89 9.52
N PRO A 63 -15.45 -6.95 10.64
CA PRO A 63 -14.94 -7.48 11.89
C PRO A 63 -14.86 -9.00 11.83
N MET A 64 -13.87 -9.58 12.53
CA MET A 64 -13.77 -11.02 12.70
C MET A 64 -14.91 -11.57 13.58
N PRO A 65 -15.16 -12.90 13.55
CA PRO A 65 -16.22 -13.54 14.32
C PRO A 65 -16.13 -13.25 15.83
N PRO A 66 -17.17 -13.58 16.63
CA PRO A 66 -17.35 -13.12 18.02
C PRO A 66 -16.12 -13.24 18.94
N ALA A 67 -15.26 -14.24 18.72
CA ALA A 67 -14.04 -14.44 19.48
C ALA A 67 -12.92 -13.40 19.21
N ALA A 68 -13.02 -12.60 18.13
CA ALA A 68 -11.99 -11.66 17.69
C ALA A 68 -12.58 -10.37 17.07
N GLN A 69 -13.74 -9.89 17.55
CA GLN A 69 -14.41 -8.70 17.00
C GLN A 69 -13.55 -7.42 17.00
N HIS A 70 -12.57 -7.35 17.89
CA HIS A 70 -11.60 -6.25 17.94
C HIS A 70 -10.62 -6.26 16.75
N VAL A 71 -10.68 -7.26 15.87
CA VAL A 71 -9.89 -7.35 14.64
C VAL A 71 -10.78 -7.18 13.42
N ASN A 72 -10.73 -6.01 12.77
CA ASN A 72 -11.22 -5.80 11.41
C ASN A 72 -10.22 -6.30 10.37
N VAL A 73 -10.73 -6.81 9.25
CA VAL A 73 -9.92 -7.39 8.18
C VAL A 73 -10.34 -6.78 6.85
N LEU A 74 -9.36 -6.44 6.03
CA LEU A 74 -9.54 -6.07 4.62
C LEU A 74 -9.43 -7.33 3.76
N ARG A 75 -10.33 -7.48 2.79
CA ARG A 75 -10.36 -8.65 1.90
C ARG A 75 -10.35 -8.26 0.44
N VAL A 76 -9.32 -8.70 -0.28
CA VAL A 76 -9.18 -8.54 -1.73
C VAL A 76 -9.38 -9.91 -2.40
N VAL A 77 -10.35 -9.99 -3.30
CA VAL A 77 -10.65 -11.21 -4.06
C VAL A 77 -10.03 -11.07 -5.45
N ILE A 78 -9.15 -11.99 -5.83
CA ILE A 78 -8.48 -11.95 -7.13
C ILE A 78 -9.28 -12.74 -8.15
N ARG A 79 -9.69 -12.05 -9.22
CA ARG A 79 -10.47 -12.59 -10.34
C ARG A 79 -9.58 -12.75 -11.58
N ALA A 80 -10.10 -13.36 -12.64
CA ALA A 80 -9.34 -13.59 -13.86
C ALA A 80 -8.83 -12.30 -14.52
N GLU A 81 -9.58 -11.20 -14.36
CA GLU A 81 -9.28 -9.88 -14.90
C GLU A 81 -8.30 -9.08 -14.03
N PHE A 82 -8.00 -9.58 -12.83
CA PHE A 82 -7.07 -8.92 -11.92
C PHE A 82 -5.64 -9.24 -12.36
N SER A 83 -5.07 -8.35 -13.16
CA SER A 83 -3.72 -8.46 -13.69
C SER A 83 -2.65 -8.10 -12.66
N ARG A 84 -1.41 -8.50 -12.93
CA ARG A 84 -0.25 -8.14 -12.10
C ARG A 84 -0.06 -6.62 -11.98
N THR A 85 -0.34 -5.86 -13.05
CA THR A 85 -0.28 -4.40 -13.03
C THR A 85 -1.32 -3.80 -12.09
N LEU A 86 -2.53 -4.36 -12.03
CA LEU A 86 -3.55 -3.93 -11.08
C LEU A 86 -3.15 -4.26 -9.63
N ALA A 87 -2.51 -5.40 -9.40
CA ALA A 87 -1.95 -5.75 -8.09
C ALA A 87 -0.93 -4.70 -7.61
N GLN A 88 0.04 -4.37 -8.46
CA GLN A 88 1.05 -3.35 -8.16
C GLN A 88 0.44 -1.97 -7.94
N ARG A 89 -0.57 -1.61 -8.75
CA ARG A 89 -1.28 -0.34 -8.61
C ARG A 89 -2.03 -0.25 -7.29
N LEU A 90 -2.71 -1.33 -6.88
CA LEU A 90 -3.40 -1.40 -5.60
C LEU A 90 -2.41 -1.19 -4.43
N VAL A 91 -1.25 -1.85 -4.45
CA VAL A 91 -0.22 -1.67 -3.41
C VAL A 91 0.28 -0.23 -3.36
N PHE A 92 0.53 0.38 -4.51
CA PHE A 92 0.94 1.79 -4.59
C PHE A 92 -0.13 2.73 -4.02
N ASP A 93 -1.40 2.53 -4.36
CA ASP A 93 -2.49 3.37 -3.83
C ASP A 93 -2.70 3.14 -2.32
N ILE A 94 -2.52 1.90 -1.82
CA ILE A 94 -2.50 1.61 -0.37
C ILE A 94 -1.39 2.40 0.32
N HIS A 95 -0.19 2.43 -0.24
CA HIS A 95 0.94 3.18 0.33
C HIS A 95 0.64 4.69 0.40
N ASN A 96 0.06 5.26 -0.66
CA ASN A 96 -0.33 6.67 -0.66
C ASN A 96 -1.40 6.96 0.40
N VAL A 97 -2.40 6.07 0.53
CA VAL A 97 -3.43 6.19 1.57
C VAL A 97 -2.82 6.15 2.96
N LEU A 98 -1.89 5.24 3.24
CA LEU A 98 -1.21 5.18 4.54
C LEU A 98 -0.44 6.48 4.83
N HIS A 99 0.28 6.99 3.83
CA HIS A 99 1.03 8.23 3.95
C HIS A 99 0.13 9.46 4.16
N ASP A 100 -1.03 9.50 3.51
CA ASP A 100 -2.01 10.57 3.70
C ASP A 100 -2.68 10.50 5.08
N LEU A 101 -2.93 9.29 5.59
CA LEU A 101 -3.48 9.08 6.93
C LEU A 101 -2.50 9.49 8.03
N GLU A 102 -1.20 9.18 7.86
CA GLU A 102 -0.12 9.59 8.75
C GLU A 102 0.02 11.13 8.81
N LYS A 103 -0.17 11.82 7.68
CA LYS A 103 -0.17 13.31 7.66
C LYS A 103 -1.39 13.93 8.32
N MET A 104 -2.57 13.33 8.16
CA MET A 104 -3.83 13.87 8.70
C MET A 104 -3.94 13.72 10.22
N HIS A 105 -3.39 12.63 10.77
CA HIS A 105 -3.36 12.39 12.21
C HIS A 105 -1.90 12.42 12.67
N PRO A 106 -1.31 13.60 12.94
CA PRO A 106 -0.07 13.63 13.70
C PRO A 106 -0.32 12.86 15.00
N PRO A 107 0.61 12.01 15.45
CA PRO A 107 0.41 11.19 16.64
C PRO A 107 0.01 12.13 17.77
N ILE A 108 -1.19 11.94 18.32
CA ILE A 108 -1.58 12.59 19.57
C ILE A 108 -0.63 11.99 20.59
N ILE A 109 0.43 12.73 20.90
CA ILE A 109 1.35 12.41 21.99
C ILE A 109 0.49 12.50 23.26
N ALA A 110 -0.09 11.37 23.66
CA ALA A 110 -0.49 11.20 25.04
C ALA A 110 0.81 11.32 25.85
N THR A 111 0.90 12.39 26.61
CA THR A 111 2.08 12.80 27.37
C THR A 111 2.56 11.62 28.23
N ASN A 112 3.86 11.34 28.11
CA ASN A 112 4.68 10.40 28.89
C ASN A 112 4.64 8.92 28.47
N ILE A 113 5.56 8.54 27.58
CA ILE A 113 6.75 7.70 27.88
C ILE A 113 7.62 7.67 26.62
N MET A 114 8.91 7.88 26.81
CA MET A 114 9.95 7.76 25.79
C MET A 114 10.08 6.28 25.40
N GLU A 115 9.70 5.92 24.18
CA GLU A 115 10.35 4.83 23.44
C GLU A 115 10.59 5.29 22.00
N GLU A 116 11.86 5.50 21.69
CA GLU A 116 12.35 5.55 20.32
C GLU A 116 12.01 4.23 19.63
N LYS A 117 11.03 4.23 18.73
CA LYS A 117 11.06 3.34 17.58
C LYS A 117 10.84 4.14 16.31
N LYS A 118 11.98 4.59 15.76
CA LYS A 118 12.16 4.89 14.34
C LYS A 118 11.63 3.71 13.51
N GLY A 119 10.45 3.86 12.95
CA GLY A 119 9.95 3.05 11.84
C GLY A 119 10.01 3.87 10.56
N LEU A 120 11.23 4.21 10.13
CA LEU A 120 11.46 4.79 8.80
C LEU A 120 11.17 3.68 7.78
N VAL A 121 9.96 3.64 7.21
CA VAL A 121 9.64 2.75 6.09
C VAL A 121 9.92 3.54 4.81
N ASP A 122 11.20 3.69 4.50
CA ASP A 122 11.62 3.98 3.13
C ASP A 122 11.31 2.73 2.29
N CYS A 123 10.15 2.70 1.64
CA CYS A 123 9.96 1.82 0.50
C CYS A 123 10.88 2.33 -0.63
N GLU A 124 12.11 1.83 -0.68
CA GLU A 124 13.16 2.18 -1.66
C GLU A 124 12.76 1.96 -3.13
N VAL A 125 11.58 1.41 -3.40
CA VAL A 125 11.11 1.08 -4.76
C VAL A 125 10.56 2.29 -5.52
N MET A 126 10.34 3.44 -4.87
CA MET A 126 9.81 4.65 -5.54
C MET A 126 10.82 5.77 -5.82
N LYS A 127 12.11 5.59 -5.50
CA LYS A 127 13.13 6.57 -5.92
C LYS A 127 13.52 6.39 -7.39
N THR A 128 13.65 5.14 -7.86
CA THR A 128 14.16 4.83 -9.21
C THR A 128 13.31 5.39 -10.35
N ALA A 129 11.97 5.33 -10.26
CA ALA A 129 11.10 5.78 -11.34
C ALA A 129 11.02 7.32 -11.46
N LEU A 130 11.15 8.03 -10.35
CA LEU A 130 11.07 9.48 -10.29
C LEU A 130 12.41 10.14 -10.67
N ASP A 131 13.52 9.48 -10.36
CA ASP A 131 14.87 9.96 -10.72
C ASP A 131 15.13 9.82 -12.23
N ALA A 132 14.71 8.71 -12.85
CA ALA A 132 14.81 8.53 -14.30
C ALA A 132 14.03 9.61 -15.09
N HIS A 133 12.86 10.00 -14.58
CA HIS A 133 12.03 11.02 -15.24
C HIS A 133 12.64 12.42 -15.15
N LYS A 134 13.31 12.76 -14.03
CA LYS A 134 14.01 14.03 -13.86
C LYS A 134 15.25 14.14 -14.74
N GLU A 135 15.97 13.04 -14.92
CA GLU A 135 17.17 12.99 -15.75
C GLU A 135 16.83 13.15 -17.24
N VAL A 136 15.74 12.54 -17.71
CA VAL A 136 15.22 12.73 -19.07
C VAL A 136 14.80 14.18 -19.32
N ILE A 137 14.14 14.83 -18.35
CA ILE A 137 13.73 16.24 -18.47
C ILE A 137 14.96 17.17 -18.51
N ALA A 138 15.98 16.90 -17.70
CA ALA A 138 17.23 17.66 -17.68
C ALA A 138 18.05 17.51 -18.96
N GLN A 139 18.02 16.35 -19.63
CA GLN A 139 18.68 16.18 -20.92
C GLN A 139 17.97 16.92 -22.06
N GLN A 140 16.64 17.02 -22.02
CA GLN A 140 15.87 17.74 -23.02
C GLN A 140 16.07 19.27 -22.95
N SER A 141 16.26 19.84 -21.76
CA SER A 141 16.54 21.28 -21.60
C SER A 141 17.92 21.66 -22.15
N ASN A 142 18.93 20.83 -21.88
CA ASN A 142 20.30 21.08 -22.32
C ASN A 142 20.46 20.95 -23.86
N LYS A 143 19.70 20.04 -24.49
CA LYS A 143 19.65 19.89 -25.96
C LYS A 143 18.99 21.09 -26.63
N ARG A 144 17.97 21.72 -26.02
CA ARG A 144 17.32 22.93 -26.54
C ARG A 144 18.22 24.16 -26.44
N GLN A 145 18.94 24.34 -25.33
CA GLN A 145 19.89 25.45 -25.17
C GLN A 145 21.04 25.38 -26.18
N LYS A 146 21.49 24.18 -26.54
CA LYS A 146 22.58 23.99 -27.51
C LYS A 146 22.18 24.23 -28.98
N ILE A 147 20.89 24.15 -29.31
CA ILE A 147 20.36 24.41 -30.66
C ILE A 147 20.09 25.91 -30.89
N MET A 148 19.86 26.70 -29.84
CA MET A 148 19.63 28.15 -29.94
C MET A 148 20.91 29.00 -29.98
N ALA A 149 22.08 28.41 -29.73
CA ALA A 149 23.37 29.11 -29.64
C ALA A 149 24.32 28.81 -30.82
N ALA A 150 23.81 28.26 -31.92
CA ALA A 150 24.54 27.94 -33.14
C ALA A 150 23.98 28.71 -34.35
#